data_AF-A0A1A5YGZ9-F1
#
_entry.id   AF-A0A1A5YGZ9-F1
#
_cell.length_a   1.000
_cell.length_b   1.000
_cell.length_c   1.000
_cell.angle_alpha   90.00
_cell.angle_beta   90.00
_cell.angle_gamma   90.00
#
_symmetry.space_group_name_H-M   'P 1'
#
loop_
_entity.id
_entity.type
_entity.pdbx_description
1 polymer ?
#
loop_
_entity_poly.entity_id
_entity_poly.type
_entity_poly.pdbx_seq_one_letter_code
_entity_poly.pdbx_strand_id
1 'polypeptide(L)'
;MSKGTPKDILGAINKKTGKSISESAVKKLASGVDANTMKNEAELRKLIKQVADMANIKVPDGAINDIVKAVKASGLSPSNMESLVKMMLKK
;
A
#
# COMPACT_ATOMS: atom_id res chain seq x y z
N MET A 1 3.11 -11.64 -21.71
CA MET A 1 3.75 -11.60 -20.37
C MET A 1 2.80 -10.89 -19.43
N SER A 2 2.06 -11.63 -18.59
CA SER A 2 0.97 -11.10 -17.76
C SER A 2 1.48 -10.16 -16.68
N LYS A 3 1.05 -8.91 -16.75
CA LYS A 3 1.30 -7.87 -15.75
C LYS A 3 0.48 -8.15 -14.49
N GLY A 4 1.17 -8.47 -13.40
CA GLY A 4 0.80 -8.25 -12.00
C GLY A 4 -0.69 -8.27 -11.63
N THR A 5 -1.35 -9.44 -11.69
CA THR A 5 -2.64 -9.56 -11.03
C THR A 5 -2.45 -9.61 -9.51
N PRO A 6 -3.42 -9.13 -8.70
CA PRO A 6 -3.34 -9.21 -7.24
C PRO A 6 -3.06 -10.65 -6.72
N LYS A 7 -3.58 -11.66 -7.44
CA LYS A 7 -3.37 -13.08 -7.13
C LYS A 7 -1.93 -13.54 -7.38
N ASP A 8 -1.31 -13.11 -8.47
CA ASP A 8 0.09 -13.45 -8.77
C ASP A 8 1.04 -12.84 -7.75
N ILE A 9 0.77 -11.59 -7.35
CA ILE A 9 1.54 -10.88 -6.33
C ILE A 9 1.39 -11.58 -4.97
N LEU A 10 0.14 -11.92 -4.58
CA LEU A 10 -0.13 -12.69 -3.36
C LEU A 10 0.54 -14.06 -3.37
N GLY A 11 0.49 -14.78 -4.49
CA GLY A 11 1.14 -16.08 -4.64
C GLY A 11 2.66 -15.98 -4.48
N ALA A 12 3.28 -14.94 -5.05
CA ALA A 12 4.71 -14.68 -4.90
C ALA A 12 5.07 -14.34 -3.44
N ILE A 13 4.26 -13.54 -2.75
CA ILE A 13 4.45 -13.21 -1.33
C ILE A 13 4.29 -14.47 -0.47
N ASN A 14 3.28 -15.30 -0.71
CA ASN A 14 3.05 -16.53 0.06
C ASN A 14 4.22 -17.51 -0.09
N LYS A 15 4.75 -17.65 -1.31
CA LYS A 15 5.94 -18.46 -1.57
C LYS A 15 7.18 -17.93 -0.86
N LYS A 16 7.35 -16.60 -0.79
CA LYS A 16 8.54 -15.97 -0.21
C LYS A 16 8.50 -15.89 1.31
N THR A 17 7.32 -15.76 1.89
CA THR A 17 7.10 -15.67 3.35
C THR A 17 6.82 -17.03 3.99
N GLY A 18 6.48 -18.04 3.20
CA GLY A 18 6.02 -19.35 3.69
C GLY A 18 4.65 -19.30 4.37
N LYS A 19 3.96 -18.16 4.34
CA LYS A 19 2.63 -17.97 4.93
C LYS A 19 1.56 -17.94 3.85
N SER A 20 0.41 -18.54 4.14
CA SER A 20 -0.76 -18.45 3.26
C SER A 20 -1.54 -17.16 3.56
N ILE A 21 -1.07 -16.03 3.03
CA ILE A 21 -1.79 -14.75 3.13
C ILE A 21 -2.98 -14.83 2.17
N SER A 22 -4.19 -14.67 2.71
CA SER A 22 -5.42 -14.68 1.93
C SER A 22 -5.78 -13.28 1.42
N GLU A 23 -6.47 -13.20 0.28
CA GLU A 23 -7.03 -11.94 -0.24
C GLU A 23 -7.87 -11.23 0.83
N SER A 24 -8.65 -11.96 1.61
CA SER A 24 -9.47 -11.41 2.70
C SER A 24 -8.64 -10.71 3.77
N ALA A 25 -7.46 -11.24 4.13
CA ALA A 25 -6.57 -10.61 5.09
C ALA A 25 -5.99 -9.30 4.55
N VAL A 26 -5.54 -9.31 3.28
CA VAL A 26 -5.05 -8.11 2.60
C VAL A 26 -6.15 -7.07 2.44
N LYS A 27 -7.36 -7.49 2.09
CA LYS A 27 -8.52 -6.62 1.93
C LYS A 27 -8.91 -5.97 3.26
N LYS A 28 -8.89 -6.72 4.37
CA LYS A 28 -9.14 -6.16 5.72
C LYS A 28 -8.11 -5.10 6.10
N LEU A 29 -6.84 -5.35 5.83
CA LEU A 29 -5.78 -4.37 6.04
C LEU A 29 -5.96 -3.13 5.17
N ALA A 30 -6.20 -3.30 3.88
CA ALA A 30 -6.40 -2.21 2.93
C ALA A 30 -7.65 -1.36 3.27
N SER A 31 -8.69 -1.98 3.86
CA SER A 31 -9.91 -1.27 4.26
C SER A 31 -9.69 -0.27 5.40
N GLY A 32 -8.64 -0.45 6.21
CA GLY A 32 -8.27 0.47 7.28
C GLY A 32 -7.32 1.58 6.85
N VAL A 33 -6.90 1.62 5.58
CA VAL A 33 -5.96 2.62 5.06
C VAL A 33 -6.75 3.67 4.29
N ASP A 34 -6.80 4.88 4.84
CA ASP A 34 -7.46 6.02 4.23
C ASP A 34 -6.43 7.03 3.69
N ALA A 35 -6.91 8.05 2.97
CA ALA A 35 -6.06 9.07 2.38
C ALA A 35 -5.25 9.86 3.43
N ASN A 36 -5.72 9.97 4.68
CA ASN A 36 -4.97 10.64 5.74
C ASN A 36 -3.80 9.78 6.23
N THR A 37 -3.98 8.46 6.34
CA THR A 37 -2.90 7.52 6.63
C THR A 37 -1.78 7.60 5.58
N MET A 38 -2.11 7.86 4.31
CA MET A 38 -1.10 8.02 3.25
C MET A 38 -0.37 9.38 3.29
N LYS A 39 -0.99 10.42 3.86
CA LYS A 39 -0.38 11.75 4.03
C LYS A 39 0.52 11.79 5.27
N ASN A 40 0.15 11.07 6.32
CA ASN A 40 0.86 11.05 7.59
C ASN A 40 2.00 10.02 7.58
N GLU A 41 3.24 10.50 7.56
CA GLU A 41 4.43 9.64 7.52
C GLU A 41 4.55 8.72 8.75
N ALA A 42 4.18 9.21 9.94
CA ALA A 42 4.30 8.45 11.17
C ALA A 42 3.30 7.28 11.18
N GLU A 43 2.07 7.52 10.74
CA GLU A 43 1.05 6.47 10.62
C GLU A 43 1.36 5.50 9.48
N LEU A 44 1.84 6.00 8.34
CA LEU A 44 2.25 5.16 7.22
C LEU A 44 3.38 4.21 7.63
N ARG A 45 4.38 4.68 8.38
CA ARG A 45 5.45 3.82 8.94
C ARG A 45 4.89 2.76 9.87
N LYS A 46 3.96 3.13 10.75
CA LYS A 46 3.32 2.19 11.69
C LYS A 46 2.54 1.11 10.93
N LEU A 47 1.79 1.50 9.91
CA LEU A 47 1.06 0.59 9.03
C LEU A 47 2.00 -0.38 8.31
N ILE A 48 3.09 0.12 7.71
CA ILE A 48 4.09 -0.72 7.03
C ILE A 48 4.65 -1.77 7.99
N LYS A 49 4.96 -1.38 9.24
CA LYS A 49 5.42 -2.32 10.28
C LYS A 49 4.35 -3.37 10.61
N GLN A 50 3.09 -2.96 10.82
CA GLN A 50 1.99 -3.89 11.10
C GLN A 50 1.77 -4.92 9.98
N VAL A 51 1.92 -4.51 8.71
CA VAL A 51 1.81 -5.42 7.57
C VAL A 51 3.04 -6.35 7.49
N ALA A 52 4.24 -5.81 7.71
CA ALA A 52 5.47 -6.58 7.75
C ALA A 52 5.42 -7.68 8.83
N ASP A 53 4.95 -7.33 10.03
CA ASP A 53 4.76 -8.27 11.15
C ASP A 53 3.71 -9.35 10.82
N MET A 54 2.60 -8.97 10.18
CA MET A 54 1.60 -9.94 9.70
C MET A 54 2.23 -10.95 8.73
N ALA A 55 3.03 -10.46 7.79
CA ALA A 55 3.78 -11.28 6.85
C ALA A 55 5.01 -11.99 7.48
N ASN A 56 5.34 -11.70 8.74
CA ASN A 56 6.56 -12.13 9.45
C ASN A 56 7.84 -11.84 8.66
N ILE A 57 7.86 -10.69 8.00
CA ILE A 57 9.02 -10.18 7.27
C ILE A 57 9.68 -9.11 8.12
N LYS A 58 10.97 -9.29 8.44
CA LYS A 58 11.75 -8.20 9.02
C LYS A 58 12.09 -7.20 7.91
N VAL A 59 11.48 -6.03 7.97
CA VAL A 59 11.76 -4.93 7.05
C VAL A 59 12.74 -3.97 7.74
N PRO A 60 13.94 -3.73 7.18
CA PRO A 60 14.89 -2.79 7.74
C PRO A 60 14.36 -1.36 7.63
N ASP A 61 14.72 -0.47 8.57
CA ASP A 61 14.21 0.91 8.60
C ASP A 61 14.49 1.70 7.31
N GLY A 62 15.61 1.40 6.62
CA GLY A 62 15.89 1.96 5.29
C GLY A 62 14.82 1.62 4.26
N ALA A 63 14.42 0.35 4.19
CA ALA A 63 13.37 -0.11 3.29
C ALA A 63 12.00 0.47 3.66
N ILE A 64 11.71 0.65 4.96
CA ILE A 64 10.50 1.35 5.40
C ILE A 64 10.50 2.78 4.83
N ASN A 65 11.63 3.48 4.91
CA ASN A 65 11.75 4.84 4.43
C ASN A 65 11.58 4.94 2.90
N ASP A 66 12.13 3.97 2.15
CA ASP A 66 11.96 3.90 0.70
C ASP A 66 10.51 3.60 0.31
N ILE A 67 9.81 2.73 1.04
CA ILE A 67 8.38 2.47 0.82
C ILE A 67 7.55 3.72 1.11
N VAL A 68 7.82 4.41 2.22
CA VAL A 68 7.14 5.68 2.57
C VAL A 68 7.32 6.71 1.46
N LYS A 69 8.56 6.89 0.97
CA LYS A 69 8.86 7.80 -0.13
C LYS A 69 8.15 7.38 -1.42
N ALA A 70 8.17 6.09 -1.76
CA ALA A 70 7.49 5.58 -2.94
C ALA A 70 5.98 5.79 -2.88
N VAL A 71 5.35 5.58 -1.72
CA VAL A 71 3.91 5.81 -1.53
C VAL A 71 3.58 7.30 -1.62
N LYS A 72 4.34 8.16 -0.94
CA LYS A 72 4.18 9.62 -1.04
C LYS A 72 4.40 10.14 -2.46
N ALA A 73 5.40 9.61 -3.17
CA ALA A 73 5.73 9.96 -4.55
C ALA A 73 4.71 9.42 -5.56
N SER A 74 4.17 8.21 -5.31
CA SER A 74 3.06 7.65 -6.08
C SER A 74 1.76 8.45 -5.93
N GLY A 75 1.74 9.38 -4.97
CA GLY A 75 1.08 10.67 -5.07
C GLY A 75 -0.05 10.71 -6.09
N LEU A 76 -1.24 10.29 -5.66
CA LEU A 76 -2.45 11.01 -6.02
C LEU A 76 -2.24 12.44 -5.54
N SER A 77 -1.47 13.22 -6.31
CA SER A 77 -1.11 14.58 -5.98
C SER A 77 -2.43 15.33 -5.80
N PRO A 78 -2.55 16.16 -4.74
CA PRO A 78 -3.75 17.00 -4.55
C PRO A 78 -4.13 17.76 -5.82
N SER A 79 -3.14 18.13 -6.64
CA SER A 79 -3.30 18.76 -7.95
C SER A 79 -3.96 17.87 -9.02
N ASN A 80 -3.67 16.56 -9.03
CA ASN A 80 -4.34 15.60 -9.91
C ASN A 80 -5.77 15.31 -9.42
N MET A 81 -5.99 15.35 -8.10
CA MET A 81 -7.30 15.19 -7.49
C MET A 81 -8.20 16.42 -7.71
N GLU A 82 -7.67 17.63 -7.61
CA GLU A 82 -8.36 18.86 -8.00
C GLU A 82 -8.77 18.84 -9.48
N SER A 83 -7.89 18.34 -10.35
CA SER A 83 -8.19 18.23 -11.78
C SER A 83 -9.31 17.23 -12.07
N LEU A 84 -9.31 16.09 -11.37
CA LEU A 84 -10.40 15.11 -11.44
C LEU A 84 -11.72 15.65 -10.88
N VAL A 85 -11.69 16.35 -9.74
CA VAL A 85 -12.86 16.98 -9.13
C VAL A 85 -13.45 18.07 -10.03
N LYS A 86 -12.60 18.91 -10.64
CA LYS A 86 -13.03 19.90 -11.65
C LYS A 86 -13.68 19.25 -12.87
N MET A 87 -13.20 18.10 -13.31
CA MET A 87 -13.80 17.37 -14.44
C MET A 87 -15.16 16.76 -14.07
N MET A 88 -15.34 16.31 -12.83
CA MET A 88 -16.61 15.77 -12.35
C MET A 88 -17.67 16.86 -12.08
N LEU A 89 -17.26 18.03 -11.60
CA LEU A 89 -18.15 19.19 -11.37
C LEU A 89 -18.55 19.91 -12.67
N LYS A 90 -17.87 19.63 -13.78
CA LYS A 90 -18.18 20.16 -15.12
C LYS A 90 -19.12 19.26 -15.93
N LYS A 91 -19.75 18.26 -15.30
CA LYS A 91 -20.87 17.53 -15.89
C LYS A 91 -22.20 18.11 -15.43
#